data_AF-A0A840AWM0-F1
#
_entry.id   AF-A0A840AWM0-F1
#
_cell.length_a   1.000
_cell.length_b   1.000
_cell.length_c   1.000
_cell.angle_alpha   90.00
_cell.angle_beta   90.00
_cell.angle_gamma   90.00
#
_symmetry.space_group_name_H-M   'P 1'
#
loop_
_entity.id
_entity.type
_entity.pdbx_description
1 polymer ?
#
loop_
_entity_poly.entity_id
_entity_poly.type
_entity_poly.pdbx_seq_one_letter_code
_entity_poly.pdbx_strand_id
1 'polypeptide(L)'
;MTLALSDFPIERMRADDPFRDFCLWDYVPPRPPAADAISGVNLLYAAAAISDSAHDYRDLAATLRRSVGSFRTVWGVKWHSGIASAEFYFYDYARTDRAVPFKHIAAAFAPVANVTICPSEALPYFMASIEVPFAVPAHRPEVRAIDIYVGNPDESGISSGLCYEVTEDAIQFKNLYYFFDARSDWDSVLAKAACSAHVPLGSVRAEAVFPDWLREARVVVVANKRLTDGVYFSGISVDALIQFMEQFAYPGELISFARETRDRLAHLLFDVGYDYRVENGRVVFGKSSIYNVL
;
A
#
# COMPACT_ATOMS: atom_id res chain seq x y z
N MET A 1 11.58 -7.57 21.65
CA MET A 1 11.22 -8.60 20.67
C MET A 1 10.49 -9.74 21.34
N THR A 2 9.19 -9.84 21.09
CA THR A 2 8.40 -11.06 21.31
C THR A 2 9.02 -12.21 20.52
N LEU A 3 8.93 -13.45 21.04
CA LEU A 3 9.46 -14.66 20.39
C LEU A 3 9.02 -14.86 18.92
N ALA A 4 7.90 -14.27 18.50
CA ALA A 4 7.37 -14.38 17.14
C ALA A 4 8.16 -13.63 16.05
N LEU A 5 9.07 -12.70 16.42
CA LEU A 5 9.76 -11.83 15.45
C LEU A 5 11.29 -12.03 15.43
N SER A 6 11.81 -13.01 16.17
CA SER A 6 13.27 -13.28 16.27
C SER A 6 13.87 -14.02 15.08
N ASP A 7 13.05 -14.54 14.17
CA ASP A 7 13.48 -15.66 13.33
C ASP A 7 13.90 -15.25 11.91
N PHE A 8 13.78 -13.97 11.54
CA PHE A 8 14.26 -13.47 10.24
C PHE A 8 15.40 -12.46 10.37
N PRO A 9 16.44 -12.55 9.51
CA PRO A 9 17.52 -11.57 9.49
C PRO A 9 17.00 -10.23 8.98
N ILE A 10 17.21 -9.19 9.78
CA ILE A 10 16.84 -7.81 9.46
C ILE A 10 17.57 -7.31 8.22
N GLU A 11 16.83 -6.78 7.26
CA GLU A 11 17.38 -6.15 6.06
C GLU A 11 17.81 -4.71 6.36
N ARG A 12 19.12 -4.44 6.23
CA ARG A 12 19.69 -3.09 6.44
C ARG A 12 19.48 -2.21 5.21
N MET A 13 19.32 -0.91 5.45
CA MET A 13 19.42 0.09 4.38
C MET A 13 20.86 0.14 3.86
N ARG A 14 21.02 0.36 2.55
CA ARG A 14 22.30 0.66 1.89
C ARG A 14 22.41 2.15 1.57
N ALA A 15 23.64 2.62 1.41
CA ALA A 15 23.90 4.05 1.21
C ALA A 15 23.33 4.60 -0.11
N ASP A 16 23.15 3.74 -1.11
CA ASP A 16 22.63 4.05 -2.44
C ASP A 16 21.14 3.72 -2.63
N ASP A 17 20.47 3.26 -1.57
CA ASP A 17 19.03 3.00 -1.62
C ASP A 17 18.26 4.33 -1.81
N PRO A 18 17.37 4.43 -2.82
CA PRO A 18 16.57 5.62 -3.05
C PRO A 18 15.40 5.71 -2.06
N PHE A 19 14.94 6.94 -1.83
CA PHE A 19 13.78 7.24 -1.01
C PHE A 19 12.57 7.51 -1.89
N ARG A 20 11.61 6.59 -1.90
CA ARG A 20 10.42 6.66 -2.77
C ARG A 20 9.14 6.40 -2.00
N ASP A 21 8.09 7.14 -2.34
CA ASP A 21 6.74 6.88 -1.84
C ASP A 21 6.04 5.78 -2.65
N PHE A 22 4.81 5.42 -2.24
CA PHE A 22 3.98 4.43 -2.94
C PHE A 22 3.54 4.83 -4.36
N CYS A 23 3.90 6.02 -4.88
CA CYS A 23 3.79 6.38 -6.31
C CYS A 23 5.13 6.23 -7.05
N LEU A 24 6.15 5.72 -6.36
CA LEU A 24 7.55 5.68 -6.77
C LEU A 24 8.15 7.07 -7.03
N TRP A 25 7.59 8.12 -6.43
CA TRP A 25 8.16 9.46 -6.52
C TRP A 25 9.23 9.65 -5.46
N ASP A 26 10.34 10.25 -5.86
CA ASP A 26 11.45 10.48 -4.96
C ASP A 26 11.07 11.51 -3.87
N TYR A 27 11.63 11.33 -2.68
CA TYR A 27 11.50 12.28 -1.58
C TYR A 27 12.81 12.51 -0.85
N VAL A 28 12.89 13.64 -0.14
CA VAL A 28 14.01 13.93 0.76
C VAL A 28 13.72 13.28 2.11
N PRO A 29 14.58 12.39 2.62
CA PRO A 29 14.34 11.73 3.89
C PRO A 29 14.20 12.76 5.03
N PRO A 30 13.27 12.56 5.98
CA PRO A 30 13.05 13.51 7.07
C PRO A 30 14.24 13.60 8.02
N ARG A 31 15.09 12.56 8.04
CA ARG A 31 16.29 12.47 8.87
C ARG A 31 17.37 11.67 8.13
N PRO A 32 18.66 11.93 8.39
CA PRO A 32 19.74 11.05 7.94
C PRO A 32 19.54 9.62 8.48
N PRO A 33 19.88 8.57 7.69
CA PRO A 33 19.89 7.20 8.18
C PRO A 33 20.81 7.02 9.40
N ALA A 34 20.31 6.31 10.42
CA ALA A 34 21.15 5.85 11.53
C ALA A 34 22.19 4.82 11.04
N ALA A 35 23.26 4.62 11.81
CA ALA A 35 24.32 3.66 11.45
C ALA A 35 23.82 2.22 11.29
N ASP A 36 22.73 1.86 11.98
CA ASP A 36 22.07 0.56 11.94
C ASP A 36 20.66 0.63 11.30
N ALA A 37 20.44 1.64 10.44
CA ALA A 37 19.22 1.85 9.69
C ALA A 37 18.77 0.59 8.92
N ILE A 38 17.46 0.41 8.85
CA ILE A 38 16.84 -0.77 8.24
C ILE A 38 15.89 -0.38 7.12
N SER A 39 15.73 -1.26 6.14
CA SER A 39 14.76 -1.06 5.06
C SER A 39 13.32 -1.19 5.57
N GLY A 40 12.38 -0.47 4.95
CA GLY A 40 10.97 -0.53 5.28
C GLY A 40 10.37 -1.94 5.13
N VAL A 41 10.91 -2.76 4.22
CA VAL A 41 10.45 -4.14 3.94
C VAL A 41 10.43 -5.03 5.19
N ASN A 42 11.19 -4.70 6.24
CA ASN A 42 11.14 -5.46 7.49
C ASN A 42 9.77 -5.44 8.16
N LEU A 43 8.92 -4.42 7.92
CA LEU A 43 7.53 -4.40 8.38
C LEU A 43 6.67 -5.45 7.65
N LEU A 44 6.90 -5.66 6.35
CA LEU A 44 6.27 -6.74 5.59
C LEU A 44 6.67 -8.11 6.14
N TYR A 45 7.96 -8.31 6.42
CA TYR A 45 8.46 -9.57 7.00
C TYR A 45 7.93 -9.80 8.41
N ALA A 46 7.85 -8.75 9.24
CA ALA A 46 7.26 -8.83 10.57
C ALA A 46 5.76 -9.17 10.50
N ALA A 47 5.02 -8.62 9.52
CA ALA A 47 3.62 -8.98 9.30
C ALA A 47 3.47 -10.45 8.86
N ALA A 48 4.32 -10.92 7.96
CA ALA A 48 4.35 -12.31 7.50
C ALA A 48 4.74 -13.30 8.62
N ALA A 49 5.66 -12.90 9.51
CA ALA A 49 6.11 -13.72 10.64
C ALA A 49 4.96 -14.09 11.61
N ILE A 50 3.95 -13.23 11.74
CA ILE A 50 2.74 -13.53 12.56
C ILE A 50 1.98 -14.75 12.01
N SER A 51 2.14 -15.06 10.72
CA SER A 51 1.56 -16.22 10.04
C SER A 51 2.61 -17.27 9.64
N ASP A 52 3.77 -17.28 10.29
CA ASP A 52 4.88 -18.22 10.04
C ASP A 52 5.40 -18.25 8.59
N SER A 53 5.23 -17.16 7.83
CA SER A 53 5.56 -17.12 6.39
C SER A 53 6.62 -16.08 6.02
N ALA A 54 7.38 -15.57 7.00
CA ALA A 54 8.41 -14.57 6.77
C ALA A 54 9.46 -15.00 5.72
N HIS A 55 9.82 -16.29 5.69
CA HIS A 55 10.73 -16.83 4.68
C HIS A 55 10.16 -16.78 3.27
N ASP A 56 8.90 -17.18 3.08
CA ASP A 56 8.25 -17.14 1.76
C ASP A 56 8.13 -15.72 1.23
N TYR A 57 7.81 -14.76 2.10
CA TYR A 57 7.73 -13.34 1.74
C TYR A 57 9.09 -12.72 1.44
N ARG A 58 10.16 -13.20 2.08
CA ARG A 58 11.53 -12.81 1.75
C ARG A 58 11.97 -13.36 0.39
N ASP A 59 11.61 -14.60 0.09
CA ASP A 59 11.88 -15.22 -1.22
C ASP A 59 11.08 -14.54 -2.33
N LEU A 60 9.83 -14.16 -2.05
CA LEU A 60 9.02 -13.31 -2.93
C LEU A 60 9.71 -11.97 -3.17
N ALA A 61 10.11 -11.26 -2.11
CA ALA A 61 10.79 -9.98 -2.19
C ALA A 61 12.07 -10.05 -3.05
N ALA A 62 12.89 -11.08 -2.82
CA ALA A 62 14.10 -11.32 -3.60
C ALA A 62 13.79 -11.62 -5.08
N THR A 63 12.73 -12.37 -5.35
CA THR A 63 12.31 -12.71 -6.72
C THR A 63 11.77 -11.49 -7.46
N LEU A 64 10.93 -10.69 -6.81
CA LEU A 64 10.41 -9.44 -7.36
C LEU A 64 11.53 -8.45 -7.71
N ARG A 65 12.54 -8.29 -6.86
CA ARG A 65 13.71 -7.45 -7.16
C ARG A 65 14.50 -7.92 -8.37
N ARG A 66 14.61 -9.23 -8.59
CA ARG A 66 15.26 -9.80 -9.79
C ARG A 66 14.43 -9.63 -11.05
N SER A 67 13.11 -9.77 -10.94
CA SER A 67 12.19 -9.74 -12.10
C SER A 67 11.82 -8.32 -12.54
N VAL A 68 11.58 -7.41 -11.58
CA VAL A 68 11.07 -6.06 -11.82
C VAL A 68 12.15 -4.99 -11.63
N GLY A 69 13.13 -5.26 -10.77
CA GLY A 69 14.15 -4.31 -10.36
C GLY A 69 13.97 -3.86 -8.90
N SER A 70 15.06 -3.41 -8.28
CA SER A 70 15.02 -2.89 -6.91
C SER A 70 14.32 -1.54 -6.87
N PHE A 71 13.52 -1.29 -5.82
CA PHE A 71 12.77 -0.06 -5.62
C PHE A 71 11.75 0.24 -6.74
N ARG A 72 11.20 -0.82 -7.35
CA ARG A 72 10.20 -0.75 -8.44
C ARG A 72 8.88 -1.42 -8.09
N THR A 73 8.79 -2.02 -6.90
CA THR A 73 7.57 -2.64 -6.39
C THR A 73 7.17 -1.92 -5.12
N VAL A 74 5.90 -1.55 -5.00
CA VAL A 74 5.33 -1.11 -3.73
C VAL A 74 4.70 -2.32 -3.07
N TRP A 75 4.85 -2.47 -1.77
CA TRP A 75 4.12 -3.46 -0.99
C TRP A 75 3.19 -2.75 0.00
N GLY A 76 2.11 -3.42 0.35
CA GLY A 76 1.16 -2.97 1.36
C GLY A 76 0.72 -4.10 2.27
N VAL A 77 0.68 -3.84 3.58
CA VAL A 77 0.09 -4.73 4.59
C VAL A 77 -1.34 -4.25 4.83
N LYS A 78 -2.32 -5.01 4.37
CA LYS A 78 -3.74 -4.75 4.57
C LYS A 78 -4.22 -5.43 5.84
N TRP A 79 -5.09 -4.74 6.58
CA TRP A 79 -5.68 -5.21 7.81
C TRP A 79 -7.18 -4.93 7.84
N HIS A 80 -7.97 -5.97 8.08
CA HIS A 80 -9.40 -5.84 8.28
C HIS A 80 -9.95 -6.94 9.18
N SER A 81 -10.57 -6.57 10.30
CA SER A 81 -11.30 -7.49 11.18
C SER A 81 -10.48 -8.73 11.61
N GLY A 82 -9.21 -8.54 11.94
CA GLY A 82 -8.31 -9.63 12.36
C GLY A 82 -7.64 -10.39 11.21
N ILE A 83 -7.94 -10.05 9.95
CA ILE A 83 -7.38 -10.72 8.77
C ILE A 83 -6.36 -9.79 8.12
N ALA A 84 -5.17 -10.33 7.88
CA ALA A 84 -4.08 -9.65 7.20
C ALA A 84 -3.81 -10.24 5.80
N SER A 85 -3.51 -9.37 4.84
CA SER A 85 -3.03 -9.74 3.51
C SER A 85 -1.91 -8.79 3.06
N ALA A 86 -1.11 -9.24 2.11
CA ALA A 86 -0.14 -8.40 1.42
C ALA A 86 -0.67 -8.07 0.03
N GLU A 87 -0.58 -6.80 -0.37
CA GLU A 87 -0.77 -6.40 -1.77
C GLU A 87 0.53 -5.80 -2.32
N PHE A 88 0.87 -6.15 -3.55
CA PHE A 88 2.04 -5.62 -4.24
C PHE A 88 1.59 -4.87 -5.48
N TYR A 89 2.16 -3.68 -5.70
CA TYR A 89 1.82 -2.79 -6.80
C TYR A 89 3.03 -2.59 -7.71
N PHE A 90 2.77 -2.62 -9.01
CA PHE A 90 3.76 -2.56 -10.07
C PHE A 90 3.45 -1.37 -10.97
N TYR A 91 4.23 -0.30 -10.81
CA TYR A 91 4.09 0.91 -11.64
C TYR A 91 4.86 0.76 -12.94
N ASP A 92 4.18 1.02 -14.05
CA ASP A 92 4.75 1.13 -15.38
C ASP A 92 4.20 2.36 -16.11
N TYR A 93 4.90 3.47 -15.99
CA TYR A 93 4.55 4.71 -16.67
C TYR A 93 4.77 4.67 -18.20
N ALA A 94 5.44 3.64 -18.74
CA ALA A 94 5.53 3.41 -20.19
C ALA A 94 4.27 2.74 -20.76
N ARG A 95 3.38 2.25 -19.89
CA ARG A 95 2.04 1.73 -20.24
C ARG A 95 2.11 0.61 -21.28
N THR A 96 1.79 0.87 -22.55
CA THR A 96 1.82 -0.14 -23.63
C THR A 96 3.23 -0.48 -24.07
N ASP A 97 4.21 0.39 -23.80
CA ASP A 97 5.63 0.19 -24.12
C ASP A 97 6.40 -0.41 -22.93
N ARG A 98 5.71 -1.16 -22.08
CA ARG A 98 6.25 -1.78 -20.86
C ARG A 98 7.45 -2.67 -21.14
N ALA A 99 8.47 -2.52 -20.30
CA ALA A 99 9.68 -3.33 -20.37
C ALA A 99 9.53 -4.70 -19.69
N VAL A 100 8.70 -4.78 -18.65
CA VAL A 100 8.47 -5.99 -17.86
C VAL A 100 7.05 -6.50 -18.10
N PRO A 101 6.87 -7.57 -18.88
CA PRO A 101 5.57 -8.20 -19.07
C PRO A 101 4.96 -8.67 -17.75
N PHE A 102 3.64 -8.57 -17.61
CA PHE A 102 2.94 -8.96 -16.39
C PHE A 102 3.13 -10.43 -16.06
N LYS A 103 3.24 -11.31 -17.07
CA LYS A 103 3.54 -12.74 -16.85
C LYS A 103 4.84 -12.99 -16.06
N HIS A 104 5.85 -12.11 -16.18
CA HIS A 104 7.09 -12.22 -15.40
C HIS A 104 6.88 -11.80 -13.94
N ILE A 105 6.01 -10.81 -13.72
CA ILE A 105 5.56 -10.40 -12.38
C ILE A 105 4.77 -11.55 -11.76
N ALA A 106 3.77 -12.10 -12.45
CA ALA A 106 2.96 -13.22 -11.99
C ALA A 106 3.81 -14.44 -11.59
N ALA A 107 4.82 -14.79 -12.39
CA ALA A 107 5.74 -15.88 -12.07
C ALA A 107 6.56 -15.65 -10.78
N ALA A 108 6.84 -14.39 -10.43
CA ALA A 108 7.57 -14.07 -9.21
C ALA A 108 6.80 -14.39 -7.92
N PHE A 109 5.47 -14.55 -8.00
CA PHE A 109 4.62 -14.90 -6.87
C PHE A 109 4.66 -16.38 -6.49
N ALA A 110 5.35 -17.21 -7.27
CA ALA A 110 5.46 -18.64 -7.02
C ALA A 110 5.74 -19.00 -5.54
N PRO A 111 6.59 -18.28 -4.77
CA PRO A 111 6.82 -18.55 -3.34
C PRO A 111 5.55 -18.53 -2.47
N VAL A 112 4.55 -17.72 -2.78
CA VAL A 112 3.39 -17.51 -1.90
C VAL A 112 2.04 -17.85 -2.55
N ALA A 113 1.96 -17.87 -3.88
CA ALA A 113 0.70 -18.04 -4.61
C ALA A 113 0.90 -18.55 -6.04
N ASN A 114 -0.18 -19.05 -6.64
CA ASN A 114 -0.27 -19.36 -8.06
C ASN A 114 -1.12 -18.30 -8.77
N VAL A 115 -0.50 -17.43 -9.56
CA VAL A 115 -1.21 -16.36 -10.29
C VAL A 115 -1.66 -16.90 -11.65
N THR A 116 -2.97 -17.05 -11.84
CA THR A 116 -3.55 -17.69 -13.03
C THR A 116 -4.13 -16.69 -14.03
N ILE A 117 -4.29 -15.42 -13.64
CA ILE A 117 -4.81 -14.34 -14.48
C ILE A 117 -3.68 -13.40 -14.87
N CYS A 118 -3.60 -13.06 -16.16
CA CYS A 118 -2.72 -12.04 -16.69
C CYS A 118 -3.56 -11.04 -17.51
N PRO A 119 -3.59 -9.74 -17.14
CA PRO A 119 -4.24 -8.73 -17.97
C PRO A 119 -3.56 -8.65 -19.34
N SER A 120 -4.32 -8.26 -20.35
CA SER A 120 -3.78 -8.07 -21.70
C SER A 120 -2.72 -6.98 -21.71
N GLU A 121 -1.58 -7.26 -22.35
CA GLU A 121 -0.48 -6.31 -22.46
C GLU A 121 -0.83 -5.09 -23.35
N ALA A 122 -1.89 -5.21 -24.15
CA ALA A 122 -2.42 -4.12 -24.97
C ALA A 122 -3.22 -3.07 -24.17
N LEU A 123 -3.55 -3.34 -22.90
CA LEU A 123 -4.29 -2.40 -22.07
C LEU A 123 -3.35 -1.30 -21.53
N PRO A 124 -3.73 -0.01 -21.59
CA PRO A 124 -2.86 1.12 -21.26
C PRO A 124 -2.83 1.41 -19.75
N TYR A 125 -2.82 0.38 -18.90
CA TYR A 125 -2.68 0.55 -17.46
C TYR A 125 -1.28 1.03 -17.12
N PHE A 126 -1.17 1.91 -16.12
CA PHE A 126 0.10 2.41 -15.59
C PHE A 126 0.48 1.74 -14.26
N MET A 127 -0.43 0.99 -13.66
CA MET A 127 -0.16 0.19 -12.48
C MET A 127 -1.01 -1.08 -12.50
N ALA A 128 -0.48 -2.16 -11.94
CA ALA A 128 -1.24 -3.36 -11.62
C ALA A 128 -0.92 -3.80 -10.18
N SER A 129 -1.83 -4.51 -9.53
CA SER A 129 -1.61 -5.04 -8.20
C SER A 129 -2.10 -6.47 -7.99
N ILE A 130 -1.39 -7.18 -7.12
CA ILE A 130 -1.64 -8.58 -6.75
C ILE A 130 -1.74 -8.65 -5.23
N GLU A 131 -2.89 -9.10 -4.74
CA GLU A 131 -3.13 -9.36 -3.31
C GLU A 131 -3.05 -10.85 -2.99
N VAL A 132 -2.36 -11.18 -1.90
CA VAL A 132 -2.15 -12.55 -1.41
C VAL A 132 -2.28 -12.59 0.12
N PRO A 133 -2.77 -13.70 0.71
CA PRO A 133 -2.82 -13.86 2.16
C PRO A 133 -1.41 -14.02 2.74
N PHE A 134 -1.20 -13.61 4.00
CA PHE A 134 0.07 -13.89 4.69
C PHE A 134 0.25 -15.37 4.98
N ALA A 135 -0.81 -16.09 5.36
CA ALA A 135 -0.72 -17.52 5.56
C ALA A 135 -0.44 -18.22 4.22
N VAL A 136 0.62 -19.05 4.18
CA VAL A 136 0.98 -19.87 3.02
C VAL A 136 0.65 -21.34 3.33
N PRO A 137 -0.56 -21.82 2.97
CA PRO A 137 -0.93 -23.20 3.21
C PRO A 137 -0.14 -24.19 2.35
N ALA A 138 -0.18 -25.48 2.70
CA ALA A 138 0.49 -26.55 1.96
C ALA A 138 0.12 -26.58 0.45
N HIS A 139 -1.09 -26.13 0.12
CA HIS A 139 -1.50 -25.84 -1.24
C HIS A 139 -1.53 -24.33 -1.43
N ARG A 140 -0.67 -23.80 -2.32
CA ARG A 140 -0.58 -22.36 -2.55
C ARG A 140 -1.92 -21.82 -3.07
N PRO A 141 -2.40 -20.68 -2.56
CA PRO A 141 -3.65 -20.07 -3.02
C PRO A 141 -3.55 -19.67 -4.49
N GLU A 142 -4.67 -19.79 -5.21
CA GLU A 142 -4.81 -19.25 -6.56
C GLU A 142 -5.19 -17.77 -6.52
N VAL A 143 -4.46 -16.94 -7.25
CA VAL A 143 -4.85 -15.56 -7.53
C VAL A 143 -5.61 -15.54 -8.84
N ARG A 144 -6.94 -15.41 -8.73
CA ARG A 144 -7.89 -15.42 -9.86
C ARG A 144 -8.42 -14.02 -10.23
N ALA A 145 -7.83 -12.98 -9.65
CA ALA A 145 -8.20 -11.59 -9.89
C ALA A 145 -6.96 -10.70 -9.77
N ILE A 146 -6.82 -9.72 -10.67
CA ILE A 146 -5.76 -8.72 -10.66
C ILE A 146 -6.40 -7.34 -10.77
N ASP A 147 -5.96 -6.38 -9.97
CA ASP A 147 -6.40 -5.00 -10.13
C ASP A 147 -5.45 -4.26 -11.10
N ILE A 148 -5.99 -3.62 -12.13
CA ILE A 148 -5.26 -2.74 -13.04
C ILE A 148 -5.75 -1.30 -12.92
N TYR A 149 -4.84 -0.35 -13.13
CA TYR A 149 -5.07 1.06 -12.92
C TYR A 149 -4.77 1.83 -14.20
N VAL A 150 -5.79 2.51 -14.72
CA VAL A 150 -5.72 3.31 -15.95
C VAL A 150 -5.82 4.78 -15.58
N GLY A 151 -4.91 5.59 -16.10
CA GLY A 151 -4.87 7.02 -15.78
C GLY A 151 -5.94 7.78 -16.57
N ASN A 152 -6.49 8.83 -15.98
CA ASN A 152 -7.24 9.80 -16.75
C ASN A 152 -6.28 10.69 -17.57
N PRO A 153 -6.70 11.21 -18.73
CA PRO A 153 -5.95 12.23 -19.44
C PRO A 153 -5.83 13.49 -18.57
N ASP A 154 -4.60 13.93 -18.30
CA ASP A 154 -4.32 15.19 -17.62
C ASP A 154 -2.98 15.75 -18.12
N GLU A 155 -2.96 17.06 -18.39
CA GLU A 155 -1.79 17.82 -18.81
C GLU A 155 -0.73 17.90 -17.71
N SER A 156 -1.12 17.75 -16.43
CA SER A 156 -0.23 17.82 -15.27
C SER A 156 0.39 16.48 -14.85
N GLY A 157 0.00 15.35 -15.46
CA GLY A 157 0.47 14.01 -15.13
C GLY A 157 -0.63 13.10 -14.60
N ILE A 158 -0.43 12.48 -13.43
CA ILE A 158 -1.45 11.61 -12.79
C ILE A 158 -2.12 12.37 -11.66
N SER A 159 -3.20 13.08 -11.97
CA SER A 159 -4.11 13.63 -10.94
C SER A 159 -5.20 12.65 -10.53
N SER A 160 -5.45 11.60 -11.33
CA SER A 160 -6.49 10.61 -11.04
C SER A 160 -6.28 9.27 -11.76
N GLY A 161 -6.85 8.21 -11.17
CA GLY A 161 -6.74 6.84 -11.67
C GLY A 161 -8.03 6.05 -11.52
N LEU A 162 -8.31 5.20 -12.51
CA LEU A 162 -9.44 4.28 -12.57
C LEU A 162 -8.93 2.86 -12.29
N CYS A 163 -9.46 2.20 -11.26
CA CYS A 163 -9.12 0.82 -10.94
C CYS A 163 -10.18 -0.14 -11.44
N TYR A 164 -9.73 -1.19 -12.12
CA TYR A 164 -10.55 -2.29 -12.59
C TYR A 164 -10.00 -3.61 -12.05
N GLU A 165 -10.88 -4.46 -11.54
CA GLU A 165 -10.55 -5.86 -11.29
C GLU A 165 -10.75 -6.66 -12.57
N VAL A 166 -9.73 -7.42 -12.92
CA VAL A 166 -9.70 -8.31 -14.07
C VAL A 166 -9.73 -9.74 -13.56
N THR A 167 -10.74 -10.48 -13.96
CA THR A 167 -10.85 -11.93 -13.75
C THR A 167 -10.88 -12.66 -15.10
N GLU A 168 -11.03 -13.97 -15.08
CA GLU A 168 -11.24 -14.78 -16.29
C GLU A 168 -12.53 -14.37 -17.03
N ASP A 169 -13.57 -14.03 -16.28
CA ASP A 169 -14.93 -13.85 -16.82
C ASP A 169 -15.32 -12.37 -17.01
N ALA A 170 -14.66 -11.44 -16.33
CA ALA A 170 -15.11 -10.05 -16.28
C ALA A 170 -13.99 -9.04 -16.04
N ILE A 171 -14.26 -7.80 -16.48
CA ILE A 171 -13.52 -6.60 -16.06
C ILE A 171 -14.53 -5.70 -15.33
N GLN A 172 -14.27 -5.41 -14.06
CA GLN A 172 -15.19 -4.65 -13.21
C GLN A 172 -14.55 -3.38 -12.69
N PHE A 173 -15.19 -2.24 -12.90
CA PHE A 173 -14.78 -0.99 -12.29
C PHE A 173 -14.96 -1.05 -10.77
N LYS A 174 -13.91 -0.70 -10.02
CA LYS A 174 -13.90 -0.74 -8.55
C LYS A 174 -13.81 0.65 -7.93
N ASN A 175 -12.79 1.43 -8.33
CA ASN A 175 -12.43 2.65 -7.62
C ASN A 175 -12.03 3.77 -8.58
N LEU A 176 -12.35 5.01 -8.19
CA LEU A 176 -11.84 6.25 -8.78
C LEU A 176 -10.98 6.96 -7.74
N TYR A 177 -9.71 7.22 -8.05
CA TYR A 177 -8.74 7.89 -7.19
C TYR A 177 -8.46 9.31 -7.68
N TYR A 178 -8.28 10.25 -6.75
CA TYR A 178 -7.76 11.60 -7.00
C TYR A 178 -6.61 11.90 -6.07
N PHE A 179 -5.53 12.44 -6.62
CA PHE A 179 -4.29 12.77 -5.92
C PHE A 179 -4.22 14.28 -5.69
N PHE A 180 -3.82 14.68 -4.48
CA PHE A 180 -3.74 16.06 -4.06
C PHE A 180 -2.41 16.33 -3.34
N ASP A 181 -1.80 17.48 -3.57
CA ASP A 181 -0.75 17.96 -2.67
C ASP A 181 -1.41 18.34 -1.33
N ALA A 182 -1.00 17.66 -0.27
CA ALA A 182 -1.65 17.80 1.03
C ALA A 182 -1.49 19.19 1.65
N ARG A 183 -0.48 19.97 1.22
CA ARG A 183 -0.19 21.31 1.74
C ARG A 183 -0.95 22.38 0.99
N SER A 184 -1.03 22.30 -0.34
CA SER A 184 -1.68 23.34 -1.15
C SER A 184 -3.16 23.07 -1.44
N ASP A 185 -3.59 21.81 -1.46
CA ASP A 185 -4.87 21.43 -2.06
C ASP A 185 -5.90 20.94 -1.04
N TRP A 186 -5.75 21.31 0.23
CA TRP A 186 -6.59 20.76 1.30
C TRP A 186 -8.09 21.03 1.10
N ASP A 187 -8.47 22.21 0.62
CA ASP A 187 -9.87 22.51 0.32
C ASP A 187 -10.41 21.60 -0.79
N SER A 188 -9.57 21.26 -1.77
CA SER A 188 -9.90 20.29 -2.83
C SER A 188 -10.01 18.86 -2.30
N VAL A 189 -9.16 18.46 -1.33
CA VAL A 189 -9.28 17.17 -0.62
C VAL A 189 -10.65 17.08 0.06
N LEU A 190 -11.04 18.11 0.82
CA LEU A 190 -12.33 18.14 1.52
C LEU A 190 -13.51 18.17 0.55
N ALA A 191 -13.43 18.98 -0.51
CA ALA A 191 -14.45 19.03 -1.54
C ALA A 191 -14.61 17.67 -2.25
N LYS A 192 -13.51 16.99 -2.56
CA LYS A 192 -13.54 15.67 -3.18
C LYS A 192 -14.10 14.60 -2.24
N ALA A 193 -13.79 14.66 -0.95
CA ALA A 193 -14.35 13.76 0.05
C ALA A 193 -15.86 13.97 0.25
N ALA A 194 -16.32 15.22 0.13
CA ALA A 194 -17.74 15.57 0.14
C ALA A 194 -18.51 15.03 -1.09
N CYS A 195 -17.82 14.75 -2.20
CA CYS A 195 -18.38 14.06 -3.37
C CYS A 195 -18.44 12.54 -3.14
N SER A 196 -19.27 12.13 -2.18
CA SER A 196 -19.49 10.73 -1.78
C SER A 196 -20.89 10.25 -2.12
N ALA A 197 -21.00 8.99 -2.55
CA ALA A 197 -22.28 8.28 -2.64
C ALA A 197 -22.68 7.58 -1.33
N HIS A 198 -21.74 7.44 -0.38
CA HIS A 198 -21.87 6.65 0.85
C HIS A 198 -21.93 7.51 2.12
N VAL A 199 -21.51 8.77 2.03
CA VAL A 199 -21.41 9.71 3.14
C VAL A 199 -22.25 10.94 2.83
N PRO A 200 -23.45 11.07 3.43
CA PRO A 200 -24.28 12.25 3.23
C PRO A 200 -23.53 13.53 3.65
N LEU A 201 -23.64 14.57 2.82
CA LEU A 201 -22.96 15.83 3.08
C LEU A 201 -23.34 16.40 4.45
N GLY A 202 -22.33 16.76 5.26
CA GLY A 202 -22.53 17.30 6.61
C GLY A 202 -22.91 16.28 7.68
N SER A 203 -23.01 14.99 7.35
CA SER A 203 -23.35 13.94 8.34
C SER A 203 -22.25 13.68 9.37
N VAL A 204 -20.99 13.99 9.02
CA VAL A 204 -19.83 13.86 9.90
C VAL A 204 -18.90 15.06 9.73
N ARG A 205 -18.14 15.36 10.77
CA ARG A 205 -17.07 16.36 10.70
C ARG A 205 -15.88 15.81 9.90
N ALA A 206 -15.20 16.68 9.15
CA ALA A 206 -14.03 16.29 8.37
C ALA A 206 -12.94 15.65 9.25
N GLU A 207 -12.73 16.13 10.47
CA GLU A 207 -11.68 15.61 11.36
C GLU A 207 -11.94 14.16 11.81
N ALA A 208 -13.17 13.65 11.68
CA ALA A 208 -13.48 12.25 11.92
C ALA A 208 -12.94 11.32 10.81
N VAL A 209 -12.69 11.87 9.63
CA VAL A 209 -12.10 11.16 8.48
C VAL A 209 -10.65 11.57 8.25
N PHE A 210 -10.28 12.82 8.56
CA PHE A 210 -8.98 13.42 8.30
C PHE A 210 -8.36 13.92 9.61
N PRO A 211 -7.80 13.03 10.44
CA PRO A 211 -7.28 13.43 11.73
C PRO A 211 -6.01 14.29 11.58
N ASP A 212 -5.82 15.25 12.49
CA ASP A 212 -4.75 16.25 12.40
C ASP A 212 -3.34 15.64 12.38
N TRP A 213 -3.13 14.51 13.05
CA TRP A 213 -1.82 13.84 13.08
C TRP A 213 -1.41 13.22 11.74
N LEU A 214 -2.32 13.10 10.76
CA LEU A 214 -2.01 12.70 9.38
C LEU A 214 -1.77 13.90 8.44
N ARG A 215 -1.90 15.14 8.93
CA ARG A 215 -1.68 16.37 8.13
C ARG A 215 -0.23 16.57 7.71
N GLU A 216 0.71 15.84 8.31
CA GLU A 216 2.11 15.87 7.89
C GLU A 216 2.36 15.19 6.54
N ALA A 217 1.37 14.42 6.05
CA ALA A 217 1.44 13.79 4.74
C ALA A 217 1.77 14.81 3.64
N ARG A 218 2.47 14.32 2.61
CA ARG A 218 2.82 15.09 1.39
C ARG A 218 1.73 15.01 0.35
N VAL A 219 1.15 13.83 0.16
CA VAL A 219 0.09 13.57 -0.81
C VAL A 219 -1.09 12.97 -0.08
N VAL A 220 -2.29 13.45 -0.40
CA VAL A 220 -3.54 12.82 0.03
C VAL A 220 -4.24 12.29 -1.19
N VAL A 221 -4.70 11.04 -1.12
CA VAL A 221 -5.51 10.44 -2.17
C VAL A 221 -6.90 10.19 -1.63
N VAL A 222 -7.92 10.68 -2.33
CA VAL A 222 -9.31 10.41 -2.02
C VAL A 222 -9.87 9.46 -3.08
N ALA A 223 -10.44 8.35 -2.64
CA ALA A 223 -10.99 7.32 -3.50
C ALA A 223 -12.50 7.16 -3.29
N ASN A 224 -13.27 7.21 -4.38
CA ASN A 224 -14.62 6.66 -4.36
C ASN A 224 -14.56 5.19 -4.74
N LYS A 225 -15.10 4.32 -3.89
CA LYS A 225 -15.14 2.87 -4.13
C LYS A 225 -16.59 2.41 -4.24
N ARG A 226 -16.75 1.20 -4.79
CA ARG A 226 -18.07 0.60 -5.00
C ARG A 226 -18.92 0.52 -3.72
N LEU A 227 -18.31 0.23 -2.57
CA LEU A 227 -19.02 -0.05 -1.30
C LEU A 227 -18.70 0.92 -0.16
N THR A 228 -17.66 1.73 -0.32
CA THR A 228 -17.12 2.65 0.70
C THR A 228 -16.42 3.82 0.00
N ASP A 229 -15.98 4.81 0.74
CA ASP A 229 -14.90 5.68 0.27
C ASP A 229 -13.57 5.26 0.92
N GLY A 230 -12.47 5.73 0.35
CA GLY A 230 -11.15 5.53 0.90
C GLY A 230 -10.35 6.83 0.93
N VAL A 231 -9.43 6.92 1.87
CA VAL A 231 -8.44 7.99 1.94
C VAL A 231 -7.06 7.38 2.18
N TYR A 232 -6.05 7.97 1.55
CA TYR A 232 -4.66 7.57 1.68
C TYR A 232 -3.81 8.79 1.96
N PHE A 233 -2.81 8.61 2.81
CA PHE A 233 -1.86 9.63 3.24
C PHE A 233 -0.46 9.13 2.93
N SER A 234 0.23 9.87 2.08
CA SER A 234 1.58 9.55 1.62
C SER A 234 2.61 10.37 2.35
N GLY A 235 3.73 9.77 2.72
CA GLY A 235 4.85 10.50 3.26
C GLY A 235 4.71 10.86 4.74
N ILE A 236 4.12 9.99 5.57
CA ILE A 236 4.04 10.17 7.02
C ILE A 236 5.26 9.60 7.74
N SER A 237 5.55 10.10 8.93
CA SER A 237 6.64 9.64 9.78
C SER A 237 6.37 8.25 10.38
N VAL A 238 7.42 7.60 10.89
CA VAL A 238 7.29 6.36 11.66
C VAL A 238 6.43 6.54 12.93
N ASP A 239 6.41 7.75 13.51
CA ASP A 239 5.57 8.07 14.68
C ASP A 239 4.09 8.03 14.32
N ALA A 240 3.71 8.72 13.24
CA ALA A 240 2.35 8.70 12.73
C ALA A 240 1.96 7.28 12.26
N LEU A 241 2.90 6.52 11.67
CA LEU A 241 2.66 5.11 11.33
C LEU A 241 2.32 4.27 12.58
N ILE A 242 3.09 4.40 13.66
CA ILE A 242 2.82 3.65 14.91
C ILE A 242 1.44 4.03 15.46
N GLN A 243 1.13 5.33 15.50
CA GLN A 243 -0.20 5.82 15.91
C GLN A 243 -1.32 5.28 15.00
N PHE A 244 -1.09 5.20 13.69
CA PHE A 244 -2.02 4.60 12.73
C PHE A 244 -2.29 3.13 13.05
N MET A 245 -1.23 2.34 13.25
CA MET A 245 -1.35 0.93 13.54
C MET A 245 -2.12 0.66 14.84
N GLU A 246 -1.92 1.51 15.85
CA GLU A 246 -2.69 1.49 17.10
C GLU A 246 -4.16 1.84 16.89
N GLN A 247 -4.45 2.90 16.14
CA GLN A 247 -5.82 3.35 15.83
C GLN A 247 -6.64 2.28 15.09
N PHE A 248 -6.01 1.53 14.19
CA PHE A 248 -6.66 0.47 13.40
C PHE A 248 -6.47 -0.93 14.00
N ALA A 249 -5.95 -1.02 15.23
CA ALA A 249 -5.78 -2.26 15.98
C ALA A 249 -5.05 -3.35 15.18
N TYR A 250 -3.92 -2.99 14.56
CA TYR A 250 -2.99 -3.95 13.99
C TYR A 250 -2.45 -4.90 15.09
N PRO A 251 -1.91 -6.08 14.73
CA PRO A 251 -1.34 -7.02 15.71
C PRO A 251 -0.30 -6.36 16.62
N GLY A 252 -0.39 -6.68 17.92
CA GLY A 252 0.47 -6.07 18.94
C GLY A 252 1.96 -6.34 18.74
N GLU A 253 2.29 -7.49 18.17
CA GLU A 253 3.65 -7.87 17.77
C GLU A 253 4.21 -6.93 16.70
N LEU A 254 3.40 -6.60 15.69
CA LEU A 254 3.82 -5.70 14.61
C LEU A 254 3.97 -4.25 15.11
N ILE A 255 3.05 -3.80 15.98
CA ILE A 255 3.16 -2.48 16.64
C ILE A 255 4.42 -2.44 17.51
N SER A 256 4.69 -3.50 18.28
CA SER A 256 5.88 -3.60 19.13
C SER A 256 7.16 -3.56 18.29
N PHE A 257 7.19 -4.26 17.15
CA PHE A 257 8.32 -4.20 16.22
C PHE A 257 8.57 -2.79 15.68
N ALA A 258 7.51 -2.10 15.23
CA ALA A 258 7.64 -0.74 14.74
C ALA A 258 8.16 0.21 15.83
N ARG A 259 7.71 0.05 17.08
CA ARG A 259 8.21 0.82 18.24
C ARG A 259 9.67 0.50 18.57
N GLU A 260 10.04 -0.77 18.61
CA GLU A 260 11.41 -1.22 18.94
C GLU A 260 12.43 -0.83 17.85
N THR A 261 11.99 -0.73 16.60
CA THR A 261 12.83 -0.36 15.45
C THR A 261 12.63 1.08 15.00
N ARG A 262 11.86 1.88 15.74
CA ARG A 262 11.44 3.23 15.39
C ARG A 262 12.60 4.11 14.91
N ASP A 263 13.66 4.22 15.69
CA ASP A 263 14.79 5.10 15.36
C ASP A 263 15.57 4.59 14.13
N ARG A 264 15.58 3.27 13.92
CA ARG A 264 16.20 2.63 12.75
C ARG A 264 15.36 2.82 11.48
N LEU A 265 14.08 3.15 11.61
CA LEU A 265 13.14 3.46 10.54
C LEU A 265 12.88 4.97 10.35
N ALA A 266 13.34 5.82 11.27
CA ALA A 266 13.00 7.25 11.30
C ALA A 266 13.56 8.10 10.13
N HIS A 267 14.36 7.48 9.26
CA HIS A 267 14.88 8.06 8.02
C HIS A 267 13.94 7.81 6.83
N LEU A 268 12.94 6.93 6.98
CA LEU A 268 11.94 6.63 5.97
C LEU A 268 10.66 7.43 6.24
N LEU A 269 9.91 7.63 5.16
CA LEU A 269 8.49 7.93 5.22
C LEU A 269 7.68 6.70 4.83
N PHE A 270 6.44 6.66 5.30
CA PHE A 270 5.49 5.59 5.08
C PHE A 270 4.21 6.15 4.49
N ASP A 271 3.46 5.30 3.81
CA ASP A 271 2.14 5.66 3.31
C ASP A 271 1.11 4.78 3.98
N VAL A 272 -0.08 5.32 4.21
CA VAL A 272 -1.17 4.62 4.88
C VAL A 272 -2.48 4.91 4.19
N GLY A 273 -3.47 4.04 4.35
CA GLY A 273 -4.81 4.32 3.84
C GLY A 273 -5.87 3.50 4.53
N TYR A 274 -7.11 3.97 4.47
CA TYR A 274 -8.25 3.26 5.04
C TYR A 274 -9.54 3.54 4.28
N ASP A 275 -10.41 2.54 4.32
CA ASP A 275 -11.78 2.63 3.87
C ASP A 275 -12.65 3.16 5.01
N TYR A 276 -13.66 3.96 4.67
CA TYR A 276 -14.64 4.46 5.63
C TYR A 276 -16.03 4.57 5.01
N ARG A 277 -17.03 4.55 5.89
CA ARG A 277 -18.44 4.84 5.58
C ARG A 277 -19.09 5.51 6.80
N VAL A 278 -20.32 5.97 6.65
CA VAL A 278 -21.09 6.50 7.77
C VAL A 278 -22.23 5.55 8.14
N GLU A 279 -22.28 5.16 9.41
CA GLU A 279 -23.38 4.39 9.99
C GLU A 279 -23.91 5.15 11.22
N ASN A 280 -25.23 5.39 11.26
CA ASN A 280 -25.88 6.08 12.38
C ASN A 280 -25.20 7.41 12.77
N GLY A 281 -24.76 8.19 11.78
CA GLY A 281 -24.09 9.48 11.99
C GLY A 281 -22.66 9.39 12.52
N ARG A 282 -22.02 8.22 12.45
CA ARG A 282 -20.63 8.01 12.87
C ARG A 282 -19.79 7.42 11.74
N VAL A 283 -18.54 7.83 11.68
CA VAL A 283 -17.55 7.21 10.78
C VAL A 283 -17.26 5.80 11.29
N VAL A 284 -17.41 4.82 10.40
CA VAL A 284 -17.01 3.44 10.61
C VAL A 284 -15.89 3.12 9.66
N PHE A 285 -14.75 2.75 10.21
CA PHE A 285 -13.58 2.35 9.45
C PHE A 285 -13.69 0.90 8.99
N GLY A 286 -13.23 0.66 7.76
CA GLY A 286 -13.18 -0.66 7.13
C GLY A 286 -11.77 -1.22 7.14
N LYS A 287 -11.31 -1.60 5.95
CA LYS A 287 -9.94 -2.05 5.73
C LYS A 287 -8.97 -0.88 5.89
N SER A 288 -7.81 -1.16 6.47
CA SER A 288 -6.67 -0.24 6.58
C SER A 288 -5.43 -0.86 5.96
N SER A 289 -4.48 -0.03 5.58
CA SER A 289 -3.25 -0.46 4.92
C SER A 289 -2.07 0.42 5.32
N ILE A 290 -0.89 -0.17 5.39
CA ILE A 290 0.40 0.52 5.46
C ILE A 290 1.24 0.11 4.25
N TYR A 291 2.07 1.01 3.72
CA TYR A 291 2.82 0.81 2.48
C TYR A 291 4.28 1.25 2.59
N ASN A 292 5.13 0.62 1.78
CA ASN A 292 6.47 1.10 1.47
C ASN A 292 6.98 0.47 0.16
N VAL A 293 8.26 0.69 -0.16
CA VAL A 293 8.87 0.25 -1.41
C VAL A 293 9.81 -0.94 -1.18
N LEU A 294 9.90 -1.82 -2.17
CA LEU A 294 10.71 -3.05 -2.22
C LEU A 294 11.79 -2.99 -3.31
#